data_AF-A0A246WNP2-F1
#
_entry.id   AF-A0A246WNP2-F1
#
_cell.length_a   1.000
_cell.length_b   1.000
_cell.length_c   1.000
_cell.angle_alpha   90.00
_cell.angle_beta   90.00
_cell.angle_gamma   90.00
#
_symmetry.space_group_name_H-M   'P 1'
#
loop_
_entity.id
_entity.type
_entity.pdbx_description
1 polymer ?
#
loop_
_entity_poly.entity_id
_entity_poly.type
_entity_poly.pdbx_seq_one_letter_code
_entity_poly.pdbx_strand_id
1 'polypeptide(L)'
;MGNSVWSFFLPHLDGSSFAGLQVVFGLVFLVAIIAIPVSLRRSAHAAGWERRLAAMESDGRGDALATPEEISQAVASAPERWADALPGLLLVFGLLGTFIGLGIALSDAAGLLNGRAEAVSSLNPIMDALGAKFRIASWGIFAFLFLKIWSMAFAYEQARLAWSAKAINARAAQAAQRDAAERLQLIEAVAQSGNALLALQQAEAQRNHVRHAELLEALNGLAGGRRVQG
;
A
#
# COMPACT_ATOMS: atom_id res chain seq x y z
N MET A 1 26.38 3.03 45.34
CA MET A 1 26.70 3.46 43.96
C MET A 1 25.87 2.60 43.01
N GLY A 2 24.80 3.13 42.41
CA GLY A 2 23.89 2.26 41.63
C GLY A 2 22.80 2.89 40.76
N ASN A 3 22.63 4.23 40.71
CA ASN A 3 21.53 4.87 39.97
C ASN A 3 21.96 5.99 38.99
N SER A 4 23.19 5.99 38.46
CA SER A 4 23.70 7.14 37.68
C SER A 4 23.21 7.24 36.24
N VAL A 5 22.84 6.15 35.57
CA VAL A 5 22.42 6.21 34.15
C VAL A 5 20.91 6.37 34.04
N TRP A 6 20.14 5.59 34.81
CA TRP A 6 18.68 5.66 34.79
C TRP A 6 18.12 7.00 35.29
N SER A 7 18.78 7.65 36.25
CA SER A 7 18.41 9.01 36.68
C SER A 7 18.60 10.04 35.58
N PHE A 8 19.62 9.91 34.73
CA PHE A 8 19.81 10.80 33.58
C PHE A 8 18.67 10.69 32.56
N PHE A 9 18.14 9.49 32.34
CA PHE A 9 17.03 9.28 31.41
C PHE A 9 15.67 9.73 31.98
N LEU A 10 15.46 9.64 33.30
CA LEU A 10 14.20 10.05 33.89
C LEU A 10 14.01 11.58 33.83
N PRO A 11 12.83 12.07 33.39
CA PRO A 11 12.52 13.49 33.47
C PRO A 11 12.59 13.93 34.93
N HIS A 12 13.44 14.91 35.22
CA HIS A 12 13.55 15.47 36.56
C HIS A 12 12.33 16.37 36.80
N LEU A 13 11.49 16.01 37.75
CA LEU A 13 10.26 16.71 38.10
C LEU A 13 10.53 17.83 39.12
N ASP A 14 11.59 18.62 38.91
CA ASP A 14 12.09 19.59 39.91
C ASP A 14 11.31 20.92 39.91
N GLY A 15 10.11 20.95 39.32
CA GLY A 15 9.25 22.15 39.28
C GLY A 15 9.77 23.32 38.42
N SER A 16 10.94 23.18 37.79
CA SER A 16 11.48 24.18 36.87
C SER A 16 10.69 24.23 35.55
N SER A 17 10.68 25.39 34.89
CA SER A 17 10.06 25.59 33.56
C SER A 17 10.58 24.59 32.51
N PHE A 18 11.83 24.13 32.66
CA PHE A 18 12.46 23.12 31.80
C PHE A 18 11.95 21.68 32.04
N ALA A 19 11.51 21.36 33.27
CA ALA A 19 10.91 20.06 33.60
C ALA A 19 9.61 19.83 32.83
N GLY A 20 8.77 20.86 32.71
CA GLY A 20 7.54 20.79 31.93
C GLY A 20 7.80 20.49 30.45
N LEU A 21 8.78 21.15 29.84
CA LEU A 21 9.18 20.91 28.46
C LEU A 21 9.70 19.47 28.26
N GLN A 22 10.55 19.00 29.17
CA GLN A 22 11.11 17.65 29.11
C GLN A 22 10.03 16.56 29.24
N VAL A 23 9.02 16.77 30.09
CA VAL A 23 7.87 15.87 30.23
C VAL A 23 7.03 15.86 28.96
N VAL A 24 6.75 17.02 28.36
CA VAL A 24 5.97 17.11 27.11
C VAL A 24 6.67 16.36 25.99
N PHE A 25 7.96 16.65 25.75
CA PHE A 25 8.73 15.95 24.71
C PHE A 25 8.86 14.46 25.00
N GLY A 26 9.13 14.09 26.25
CA GLY A 26 9.18 12.69 26.69
C GLY A 26 7.87 11.94 26.42
N LEU A 27 6.73 12.57 26.71
CA LEU A 27 5.41 12.00 26.46
C LEU A 27 5.14 11.86 24.97
N VAL A 28 5.48 12.88 24.16
CA VAL A 28 5.36 12.80 22.69
C VAL A 28 6.18 11.65 22.13
N PHE A 29 7.43 11.48 22.56
CA PHE A 29 8.28 10.36 22.12
C PHE A 29 7.72 9.02 22.58
N LEU A 30 7.25 8.91 23.83
CA LEU A 30 6.66 7.68 24.36
C LEU A 30 5.38 7.30 23.60
N VAL A 31 4.50 8.27 23.34
CA VAL A 31 3.30 8.06 22.52
C VAL A 31 3.69 7.61 21.12
N ALA A 32 4.68 8.22 20.48
CA ALA A 32 5.11 7.81 19.15
C ALA A 32 5.70 6.38 19.12
N ILE A 33 6.53 6.03 20.11
CA ILE A 33 7.10 4.69 20.27
C ILE A 33 6.02 3.61 20.42
N ILE A 34 4.87 3.92 21.03
CA ILE A 34 3.78 2.96 21.25
C ILE A 34 2.77 3.00 20.09
N ALA A 35 2.33 4.18 19.70
CA ALA A 35 1.26 4.37 18.72
C ALA A 35 1.66 3.88 17.32
N ILE A 36 2.91 4.08 16.90
CA ILE A 36 3.37 3.66 15.56
C ILE A 36 3.31 2.13 15.43
N PRO A 37 3.96 1.32 16.30
CA PRO A 37 3.84 -0.14 16.23
C PRO A 37 2.41 -0.66 16.32
N VAL A 38 1.58 -0.08 17.20
CA VAL A 38 0.18 -0.50 17.37
C VAL A 38 -0.63 -0.21 16.10
N SER A 39 -0.46 0.96 15.51
CA SER A 39 -1.16 1.38 14.29
C SER A 39 -0.75 0.52 13.09
N LEU A 40 0.55 0.19 12.97
CA LEU A 40 1.06 -0.70 11.93
C LEU A 40 0.54 -2.12 12.08
N ARG A 41 0.56 -2.67 13.30
CA ARG A 41 0.00 -4.01 13.57
C ARG A 41 -1.48 -4.12 13.21
N ARG A 42 -2.24 -3.04 13.37
CA ARG A 42 -3.65 -3.00 12.99
C ARG A 42 -3.87 -2.86 11.48
N SER A 43 -2.95 -2.22 10.76
CA SER A 43 -3.19 -1.77 9.36
C SER A 43 -2.47 -2.60 8.29
N ALA A 44 -1.34 -3.21 8.64
CA ALA A 44 -0.46 -3.96 7.73
C ALA A 44 -0.87 -5.44 7.64
N HIS A 45 -1.99 -5.71 6.99
CA HIS A 45 -2.46 -7.08 6.75
C HIS A 45 -3.06 -7.22 5.34
N ALA A 46 -2.96 -8.43 4.78
CA ALA A 46 -3.35 -8.74 3.40
C ALA A 46 -4.80 -8.37 3.07
N ALA A 47 -5.76 -8.66 3.95
CA ALA A 47 -7.16 -8.30 3.72
C ALA A 47 -7.42 -6.78 3.72
N GLY A 48 -6.51 -5.98 4.29
CA GLY A 48 -6.56 -4.53 4.22
C GLY A 48 -6.06 -4.02 2.86
N TRP A 49 -4.97 -4.60 2.35
CA TRP A 49 -4.42 -4.27 1.03
C TRP A 49 -5.39 -4.66 -0.10
N GLU A 50 -6.01 -5.83 -0.01
CA GLU A 50 -6.99 -6.31 -0.99
C GLU A 50 -8.22 -5.40 -1.07
N ARG A 51 -8.79 -5.00 0.07
CA ARG A 51 -9.92 -4.05 0.11
C ARG A 51 -9.60 -2.71 -0.55
N ARG A 52 -8.38 -2.19 -0.34
CA ARG A 52 -7.94 -0.93 -0.96
C ARG A 52 -7.70 -1.10 -2.45
N LEU A 53 -7.13 -2.23 -2.86
CA LEU A 53 -6.96 -2.55 -4.28
C LEU A 53 -8.30 -2.65 -5.01
N ALA A 54 -9.26 -3.39 -4.45
CA ALA A 54 -10.59 -3.52 -5.00
C ALA A 54 -11.33 -2.18 -5.10
N ALA A 55 -11.17 -1.30 -4.11
CA ALA A 55 -11.72 0.06 -4.16
C ALA A 55 -11.09 0.91 -5.29
N MET A 56 -9.79 0.73 -5.57
CA MET A 56 -9.13 1.43 -6.69
C MET A 56 -9.54 0.85 -8.04
N GLU A 57 -9.78 -0.46 -8.13
CA GLU A 57 -10.33 -1.11 -9.32
C GLU A 57 -11.75 -0.62 -9.61
N SER A 58 -12.61 -0.48 -8.61
CA SER A 58 -13.97 0.06 -8.81
C SER A 58 -13.98 1.51 -9.30
N ASP A 59 -12.96 2.29 -8.93
CA ASP A 59 -12.78 3.69 -9.36
C ASP A 59 -12.05 3.82 -10.72
N GLY A 60 -11.70 2.71 -11.38
CA GLY A 60 -10.99 2.70 -12.67
C GLY A 60 -9.51 3.12 -12.58
N ARG A 61 -8.97 3.31 -11.38
CA ARG A 61 -7.55 3.63 -11.14
C ARG A 61 -6.66 2.40 -11.03
N GLY A 62 -7.27 1.24 -10.76
CA GLY A 62 -6.56 -0.03 -10.54
C GLY A 62 -5.88 -0.63 -11.77
N ASP A 63 -6.37 -0.30 -12.98
CA ASP A 63 -5.89 -0.85 -14.25
C ASP A 63 -4.60 -0.19 -14.76
N ALA A 64 -4.32 1.04 -14.31
CA ALA A 64 -3.10 1.76 -14.67
C ALA A 64 -1.87 1.31 -13.87
N LEU A 65 -2.06 0.51 -12.81
CA LEU A 65 -0.99 0.03 -11.93
C LEU A 65 -0.37 -1.22 -12.55
N ALA A 66 0.79 -1.08 -13.18
CA ALA A 66 1.43 -2.14 -13.95
C ALA A 66 2.56 -2.83 -13.16
N THR A 67 3.15 -2.15 -12.18
CA THR A 67 4.30 -2.68 -11.44
C THR A 67 3.94 -3.08 -9.99
N PRO A 68 4.62 -4.09 -9.42
CA PRO A 68 4.41 -4.47 -8.01
C PRO A 68 4.65 -3.33 -7.03
N GLU A 69 5.57 -2.42 -7.38
CA GLU A 69 5.92 -1.25 -6.60
C GLU A 69 4.78 -0.21 -6.59
N GLU A 70 4.21 0.09 -7.76
CA GLU A 70 3.06 0.99 -7.89
C GLU A 70 1.86 0.47 -7.09
N ILE A 71 1.56 -0.83 -7.17
CA ILE A 71 0.48 -1.42 -6.37
C ILE A 71 0.81 -1.35 -4.89
N SER A 72 2.04 -1.69 -4.48
CA SER A 72 2.47 -1.64 -3.08
C SER A 72 2.29 -0.24 -2.50
N GLN A 73 2.72 0.80 -3.22
CA GLN A 73 2.57 2.18 -2.80
C GLN A 73 1.11 2.63 -2.80
N ALA A 74 0.32 2.21 -3.79
CA ALA A 74 -1.09 2.59 -3.89
C ALA A 74 -1.96 1.94 -2.79
N VAL A 75 -1.67 0.69 -2.41
CA VAL A 75 -2.38 0.00 -1.32
C VAL A 75 -1.83 0.33 0.07
N ALA A 76 -0.75 1.11 0.17
CA ALA A 76 -0.15 1.48 1.46
C ALA A 76 -1.15 2.20 2.37
N SER A 77 -1.33 1.71 3.59
CA SER A 77 -2.19 2.40 4.57
C SER A 77 -1.54 3.70 5.04
N ALA A 78 -2.34 4.68 5.48
CA ALA A 78 -1.78 5.93 6.00
C ALA A 78 -0.76 5.72 7.14
N PRO A 79 -0.99 4.82 8.13
CA PRO A 79 0.03 4.51 9.13
C PRO A 79 1.33 3.94 8.56
N GLU A 80 1.25 3.06 7.55
CA GLU A 80 2.44 2.53 6.87
C GLU A 80 3.26 3.66 6.23
N ARG A 81 2.60 4.59 5.51
CA ARG A 81 3.26 5.74 4.89
C ARG A 81 3.93 6.66 5.91
N TRP A 82 3.27 6.87 7.05
CA TRP A 82 3.80 7.70 8.11
C TRP A 82 4.95 7.02 8.86
N ALA A 83 4.97 5.70 8.99
CA ALA A 83 6.05 4.98 9.67
C ALA A 83 7.41 5.12 8.99
N ASP A 84 7.45 5.38 7.68
CA ASP A 84 8.71 5.60 6.96
C ASP A 84 9.30 7.00 7.26
N ALA A 85 8.45 8.02 7.40
CA ALA A 85 8.86 9.41 7.60
C ALA A 85 8.97 9.82 9.08
N LEU A 86 8.12 9.24 9.95
CA LEU A 86 8.00 9.61 11.36
C LEU A 86 9.32 9.50 12.15
N PRO A 87 10.15 8.47 12.01
CA PRO A 87 11.40 8.38 12.76
C PRO A 87 12.31 9.59 12.49
N GLY A 88 12.47 9.97 11.21
CA GLY A 88 13.27 11.14 10.84
C GLY A 88 12.68 12.43 11.40
N LEU A 89 11.34 12.55 11.37
CA LEU A 89 10.65 13.71 11.94
C LEU A 89 10.84 13.79 13.46
N LEU A 90 10.79 12.67 14.18
CA LEU A 90 11.07 12.61 15.62
C LEU A 90 12.48 13.08 15.96
N LEU A 91 13.47 12.73 15.13
CA LEU A 91 14.84 13.18 15.30
C LEU A 91 14.94 14.71 15.17
N VAL A 92 14.29 15.27 14.15
CA VAL A 92 14.22 16.74 13.96
C VAL A 92 13.49 17.41 15.13
N PHE A 93 12.42 16.82 15.64
CA PHE A 93 11.73 17.33 16.84
C PHE A 93 12.61 17.29 18.10
N GLY A 94 13.42 16.24 18.30
CA GLY A 94 14.38 16.19 19.41
C GLY A 94 15.46 17.28 19.31
N LEU A 95 15.94 17.54 18.10
CA LEU A 95 16.87 18.65 17.84
C LEU A 95 16.18 20.02 18.07
N LEU A 96 14.94 20.18 17.60
CA LEU A 96 14.14 21.40 17.82
C LEU A 96 13.90 21.66 19.31
N GLY A 97 13.58 20.64 20.09
CA GLY A 97 13.41 20.74 21.54
C GLY A 97 14.68 21.22 22.24
N THR A 98 15.85 20.84 21.73
CA THR A 98 17.16 21.33 22.21
C THR A 98 17.32 22.82 21.91
N PHE A 99 16.98 23.27 20.70
CA PHE A 99 17.05 24.69 20.32
C PHE A 99 16.06 25.56 21.10
N ILE A 100 14.82 25.09 21.28
CA ILE A 100 13.81 25.78 22.10
C ILE A 100 14.30 25.90 23.55
N GLY A 101 14.82 24.80 24.12
CA GLY A 101 15.38 24.80 25.46
C GLY A 101 16.55 25.78 25.60
N LEU A 102 17.45 25.84 24.61
CA LEU A 102 18.55 26.84 24.57
C LEU A 102 18.01 28.27 24.53
N GLY A 103 17.02 28.55 23.69
CA GLY A 103 16.44 29.89 23.54
C GLY A 103 15.83 30.42 24.84
N ILE A 104 15.07 29.58 25.56
CA ILE A 104 14.48 29.92 26.87
C ILE A 104 15.59 30.20 27.90
N ALA A 105 16.60 29.32 27.98
CA ALA A 105 17.68 29.49 28.94
C ALA A 105 18.56 30.72 28.68
N LEU A 106 18.76 31.09 27.41
CA LEU A 106 19.47 32.33 27.04
C LEU A 106 18.66 33.57 27.42
N SER A 107 17.33 33.54 27.26
CA SER A 107 16.44 34.61 27.72
C SER A 107 16.48 34.77 29.24
N ASP A 108 16.44 33.67 29.98
CA ASP A 108 16.52 33.68 31.45
C ASP A 108 17.88 34.18 31.93
N ALA A 109 18.98 33.73 31.31
CA ALA A 109 20.33 34.20 31.60
C ALA A 109 20.50 35.70 31.30
N ALA A 110 19.95 36.20 30.18
CA ALA A 110 19.98 37.62 29.84
C ALA A 110 19.21 38.47 30.87
N GLY A 111 18.09 37.96 31.39
CA GLY A 111 17.34 38.59 32.49
C GLY A 111 18.15 38.69 33.78
N LEU A 112 18.87 37.62 34.14
CA LEU A 112 19.77 37.59 35.30
C LEU A 112 20.98 38.53 35.14
N LEU A 113 21.56 38.63 33.93
CA LEU A 113 22.70 39.53 33.67
C LEU A 113 22.33 41.02 33.71
N ASN A 114 21.08 41.39 33.40
CA ASN A 114 20.59 42.76 33.52
C ASN A 114 20.40 43.20 34.99
N GLY A 115 20.32 42.27 35.95
CA GLY A 115 20.33 42.54 37.39
C GLY A 115 21.73 42.29 37.97
N ARG A 116 22.58 43.32 38.04
CA ARG A 116 23.98 43.23 38.49
C ARG A 116 24.18 42.49 39.83
N ALA A 117 25.31 41.79 39.89
CA ALA A 117 26.06 41.31 41.06
C ALA A 117 25.71 39.92 41.61
N GLU A 118 26.06 38.88 40.86
CA GLU A 118 26.83 37.71 41.35
C GLU A 118 27.06 36.75 40.17
N ALA A 119 28.06 37.05 39.34
CA ALA A 119 28.30 36.37 38.06
C ALA A 119 28.90 34.95 38.18
N VAL A 120 29.14 34.44 39.40
CA VAL A 120 29.85 33.16 39.64
C VAL A 120 28.97 32.11 40.33
N SER A 121 27.97 32.51 41.14
CA SER A 121 26.96 31.57 41.70
C SER A 121 25.87 31.18 40.67
N SER A 122 25.85 31.85 39.53
CA SER A 122 24.89 31.73 38.42
C SER A 122 25.28 30.70 37.34
N LEU A 123 26.36 29.94 37.53
CA LEU A 123 26.80 28.88 36.61
C LEU A 123 25.99 27.57 36.72
N ASN A 124 25.53 27.23 37.93
CA ASN A 124 24.71 26.03 38.16
C ASN A 124 23.42 25.99 37.32
N PRO A 125 22.59 27.05 37.28
CA PRO A 125 21.38 27.04 36.45
C PRO A 125 21.68 26.96 34.94
N ILE A 126 22.83 27.49 34.50
CA ILE A 126 23.29 27.35 33.11
C ILE A 126 23.70 25.90 32.80
N MET A 127 24.41 25.22 33.71
CA MET A 127 24.78 23.81 33.59
C MET A 127 23.57 22.88 33.62
N ASP A 128 22.61 23.12 34.52
CA ASP A 128 21.37 22.34 34.59
C ASP A 128 20.50 22.53 33.34
N ALA A 129 20.42 23.76 32.84
CA ALA A 129 19.75 24.04 31.58
C ALA A 129 20.44 23.30 30.42
N LEU A 130 21.78 23.25 30.39
CA LEU A 130 22.53 22.48 29.39
C LEU A 130 22.20 20.98 29.47
N GLY A 131 22.20 20.41 30.66
CA GLY A 131 21.88 18.99 30.91
C GLY A 131 20.44 18.61 30.53
N ALA A 132 19.46 19.47 30.82
CA ALA A 132 18.06 19.24 30.41
C ALA A 132 17.89 19.17 28.88
N LYS A 133 18.61 20.00 28.13
CA LYS A 133 18.55 20.04 26.65
C LYS A 133 19.16 18.80 26.02
N PHE A 134 20.31 18.36 26.53
CA PHE A 134 20.93 17.11 26.09
C PHE A 134 20.01 15.90 26.34
N ARG A 135 19.27 15.88 27.45
CA ARG A 135 18.31 14.80 27.75
C ARG A 135 17.15 14.73 26.75
N ILE A 136 16.60 15.87 26.32
CA ILE A 136 15.54 15.92 25.30
C ILE A 136 16.06 15.37 23.96
N ALA A 137 17.27 15.77 23.55
CA ALA A 137 17.93 15.21 22.35
C ALA A 137 18.15 13.70 22.47
N SER A 138 18.65 13.22 23.63
CA SER A 138 18.88 11.80 23.87
C SER A 138 17.59 10.98 23.73
N TRP A 139 16.46 11.47 24.24
CA TRP A 139 15.16 10.82 24.06
C TRP A 139 14.70 10.81 22.61
N GLY A 140 14.90 11.89 21.86
CA GLY A 140 14.59 11.95 20.43
C GLY A 140 15.41 10.96 19.61
N ILE A 141 16.73 10.89 19.87
CA ILE A 141 17.64 9.92 19.23
C ILE A 141 17.26 8.49 19.61
N PHE A 142 16.97 8.23 20.88
CA PHE A 142 16.56 6.91 21.35
C PHE A 142 15.25 6.45 20.69
N ALA A 143 14.26 7.34 20.62
CA ALA A 143 12.99 7.07 19.96
C ALA A 143 13.18 6.79 18.45
N PHE A 144 13.99 7.61 17.77
CA PHE A 144 14.37 7.38 16.38
C PHE A 144 15.01 6.01 16.17
N LEU A 145 16.01 5.67 16.98
CA LEU A 145 16.76 4.43 16.84
C LEU A 145 15.86 3.23 17.12
N PHE A 146 15.05 3.29 18.18
CA PHE A 146 14.09 2.25 18.52
C PHE A 146 13.10 2.01 17.38
N LEU A 147 12.46 3.07 16.87
CA LEU A 147 11.50 2.97 15.77
C LEU A 147 12.15 2.45 14.49
N LYS A 148 13.39 2.87 14.19
CA LYS A 148 14.12 2.44 13.00
C LYS A 148 14.52 0.96 13.07
N ILE A 149 14.99 0.50 14.23
CA ILE A 149 15.30 -0.92 14.47
C ILE A 149 14.01 -1.74 14.42
N TRP A 150 12.94 -1.27 15.05
CA TRP A 150 11.63 -1.92 15.01
C TRP A 150 11.10 -2.05 13.58
N SER A 151 11.18 -0.99 12.76
CA SER A 151 10.74 -1.03 11.36
C SER A 151 11.61 -1.95 10.50
N MET A 152 12.90 -2.06 10.79
CA MET A 152 13.77 -3.05 10.12
C MET A 152 13.41 -4.48 10.51
N ALA A 153 13.07 -4.71 11.79
CA ALA A 153 12.69 -6.03 12.28
C ALA A 153 11.30 -6.47 11.78
N PHE A 154 10.36 -5.54 11.68
CA PHE A 154 9.04 -5.77 11.11
C PHE A 154 9.03 -5.36 9.63
N ALA A 155 9.40 -6.31 8.75
CA ALA A 155 9.47 -6.11 7.30
C ALA A 155 8.08 -6.00 6.62
N TYR A 156 7.22 -5.09 7.08
CA TYR A 156 5.88 -4.86 6.50
C TYR A 156 5.95 -4.42 5.05
N GLU A 157 6.97 -3.64 4.68
CA GLU A 157 7.19 -3.21 3.30
C GLU A 157 7.45 -4.40 2.38
N GLN A 158 8.32 -5.32 2.81
CA GLN A 158 8.61 -6.54 2.07
C GLN A 158 7.38 -7.44 1.96
N ALA A 159 6.59 -7.54 3.04
CA ALA A 159 5.35 -8.29 3.04
C ALA A 159 4.31 -7.70 2.05
N ARG A 160 4.19 -6.37 2.00
CA ARG A 160 3.31 -5.66 1.06
C ARG A 160 3.78 -5.80 -0.38
N LEU A 161 5.08 -5.68 -0.64
CA LEU A 161 5.66 -5.90 -1.97
C LEU A 161 5.47 -7.34 -2.45
N ALA A 162 5.75 -8.32 -1.59
CA ALA A 162 5.53 -9.74 -1.91
C ALA A 162 4.05 -10.04 -2.19
N TRP A 163 3.14 -9.41 -1.44
CA TRP A 163 1.71 -9.49 -1.71
C TRP A 163 1.33 -8.84 -3.05
N SER A 164 1.88 -7.66 -3.35
CA SER A 164 1.61 -6.91 -4.58
C SER A 164 2.11 -7.66 -5.83
N ALA A 165 3.27 -8.30 -5.74
CA ALA A 165 3.79 -9.18 -6.78
C ALA A 165 2.86 -10.38 -7.04
N LYS A 166 2.33 -10.99 -5.97
CA LYS A 166 1.32 -12.06 -6.10
C LYS A 166 0.03 -11.54 -6.72
N ALA A 167 -0.42 -10.34 -6.36
CA ALA A 167 -1.63 -9.73 -6.90
C ALA A 167 -1.52 -9.48 -8.42
N ILE A 168 -0.38 -8.98 -8.90
CA ILE A 168 -0.14 -8.81 -10.36
C ILE A 168 -0.13 -10.15 -11.09
N ASN A 169 0.58 -11.14 -10.55
CA ASN A 169 0.62 -12.46 -11.18
C ASN A 169 -0.78 -13.10 -11.22
N ALA A 170 -1.59 -12.90 -10.18
CA ALA A 170 -2.98 -13.35 -10.16
C ALA A 170 -3.83 -12.64 -11.22
N ARG A 171 -3.68 -11.31 -11.40
CA ARG A 171 -4.34 -10.54 -12.46
C ARG A 171 -3.93 -11.03 -13.86
N ALA A 172 -2.64 -11.24 -14.10
CA ALA A 172 -2.14 -11.74 -15.37
C ALA A 172 -2.67 -13.15 -15.69
N ALA A 173 -2.73 -14.03 -14.67
CA ALA A 173 -3.32 -15.36 -14.82
C ALA A 173 -4.82 -15.30 -15.14
N GLN A 174 -5.57 -14.41 -14.48
CA GLN A 174 -7.00 -14.20 -14.76
C GLN A 174 -7.23 -13.65 -16.17
N ALA A 175 -6.42 -12.70 -16.62
CA ALA A 175 -6.49 -12.16 -17.99
C ALA A 175 -6.23 -13.26 -19.02
N ALA A 176 -5.18 -14.06 -18.84
CA ALA A 176 -4.88 -15.19 -19.73
C ALA A 176 -6.01 -16.23 -19.77
N GLN A 177 -6.67 -16.50 -18.64
CA GLN A 177 -7.84 -17.39 -18.59
C GLN A 177 -9.05 -16.80 -19.32
N ARG A 178 -9.31 -15.50 -19.19
CA ARG A 178 -10.38 -14.81 -19.93
C ARG A 178 -10.13 -14.87 -21.43
N ASP A 179 -8.91 -14.55 -21.87
CA ASP A 179 -8.52 -14.63 -23.29
C ASP A 179 -8.67 -16.05 -23.84
N ALA A 180 -8.28 -17.07 -23.06
CA ALA A 180 -8.46 -18.47 -23.45
C ALA A 180 -9.93 -18.85 -23.55
N ALA A 181 -10.77 -18.43 -22.61
CA ALA A 181 -12.21 -18.68 -22.62
C ALA A 181 -12.89 -17.97 -23.80
N GLU A 182 -12.55 -16.72 -24.08
CA GLU A 182 -13.05 -15.96 -25.24
C GLU A 182 -12.64 -16.63 -26.55
N ARG A 183 -11.38 -17.07 -26.69
CA ARG A 183 -10.93 -17.82 -27.87
C ARG A 183 -11.72 -19.10 -28.08
N LEU A 184 -12.00 -19.85 -27.00
CA LEU A 184 -12.83 -21.06 -27.08
C LEU A 184 -14.27 -20.75 -27.52
N GLN A 185 -14.85 -19.68 -26.98
CA GLN A 185 -16.19 -19.23 -27.39
C GLN A 185 -16.22 -18.81 -28.86
N LEU A 186 -15.19 -18.12 -29.35
CA LEU A 186 -15.08 -17.74 -30.77
C LEU A 186 -14.92 -18.96 -31.68
N ILE A 187 -14.09 -19.95 -31.31
CA ILE A 187 -13.91 -21.19 -32.06
C ILE A 187 -15.23 -21.96 -32.13
N GLU A 188 -15.96 -22.05 -31.03
CA GLU A 188 -17.26 -22.72 -30.96
C GLU A 188 -18.30 -21.99 -31.83
N ALA A 189 -18.37 -20.66 -31.78
CA ALA A 189 -19.26 -19.87 -32.64
C ALA A 189 -18.93 -20.07 -34.14
N VAL A 190 -17.64 -20.12 -34.50
CA VAL A 190 -17.20 -20.43 -35.88
C VAL A 190 -17.57 -21.85 -36.27
N ALA A 191 -17.39 -22.84 -35.39
CA ALA A 191 -17.79 -24.22 -35.65
C ALA A 191 -19.32 -24.36 -35.85
N GLN A 192 -20.12 -23.67 -35.04
CA GLN A 192 -21.58 -23.66 -35.15
C GLN A 192 -22.07 -23.04 -36.46
N SER A 193 -21.52 -21.89 -36.84
CA SER A 193 -21.83 -21.26 -38.14
C SER A 193 -21.42 -22.16 -39.31
N GLY A 194 -20.26 -22.81 -39.24
CA GLY A 194 -19.85 -23.80 -40.24
C GLY A 194 -20.82 -24.97 -40.37
N ASN A 195 -21.26 -25.54 -39.24
CA ASN A 195 -22.25 -26.62 -39.23
C ASN A 195 -23.62 -26.18 -39.77
N ALA A 196 -24.06 -24.95 -39.46
CA ALA A 196 -25.29 -24.38 -39.99
C ALA A 196 -25.23 -24.24 -41.53
N LEU A 197 -24.10 -23.79 -42.07
CA LEU A 197 -23.88 -23.69 -43.52
C LEU A 197 -23.86 -25.06 -44.19
N LEU A 198 -23.22 -26.06 -43.57
CA LEU A 198 -23.22 -27.44 -44.08
C LEU A 198 -24.63 -28.04 -44.10
N ALA A 199 -25.43 -27.81 -43.04
CA ALA A 199 -26.82 -28.26 -42.99
C ALA A 199 -27.68 -27.62 -44.09
N LEU A 200 -27.47 -26.32 -44.36
CA LEU A 200 -28.11 -25.63 -45.48
C LEU A 200 -27.71 -26.23 -46.83
N GLN A 201 -26.43 -26.50 -47.06
CA GLN A 201 -25.96 -27.13 -48.30
C GLN A 201 -26.53 -28.54 -48.50
N GLN A 202 -26.61 -29.35 -47.44
CA GLN A 202 -27.20 -30.69 -47.52
C GLN A 202 -28.70 -30.63 -47.85
N ALA A 203 -29.42 -29.66 -47.28
CA ALA A 203 -30.82 -29.44 -47.59
C ALA A 203 -31.03 -29.04 -49.06
N GLU A 204 -30.15 -28.21 -49.62
CA GLU A 204 -30.17 -27.85 -51.04
C GLU A 204 -29.84 -29.04 -51.94
N ALA A 205 -28.82 -29.83 -51.60
CA ALA A 205 -28.46 -31.03 -52.35
C ALA A 205 -29.61 -32.05 -52.39
N GLN A 206 -30.28 -32.30 -51.25
CA GLN A 206 -31.45 -33.18 -51.21
C GLN A 206 -32.60 -32.65 -52.07
N ARG A 207 -32.88 -31.34 -52.03
CA ARG A 207 -33.89 -30.73 -52.89
C ARG A 207 -33.59 -30.90 -54.38
N ASN A 208 -32.32 -30.76 -54.76
CA ASN A 208 -31.91 -30.97 -56.15
C ASN A 208 -32.05 -32.44 -56.56
N HIS A 209 -31.68 -33.39 -55.69
CA HIS A 209 -31.87 -34.82 -55.96
C HIS A 209 -33.35 -35.19 -56.14
N VAL A 210 -34.24 -34.68 -55.28
CA VAL A 210 -35.69 -34.90 -55.42
C VAL A 210 -36.20 -34.29 -56.72
N ARG A 211 -35.83 -33.04 -57.04
CA ARG A 211 -36.20 -32.42 -58.31
C ARG A 211 -35.71 -33.20 -59.53
N HIS A 212 -34.47 -33.70 -59.51
CA HIS A 212 -33.95 -34.52 -60.59
C HIS A 212 -34.68 -35.85 -60.73
N ALA A 213 -35.06 -36.49 -59.62
CA ALA A 213 -35.88 -37.70 -59.64
C ALA A 213 -37.26 -37.44 -60.25
N GLU A 214 -37.94 -36.37 -59.82
CA GLU A 214 -39.22 -35.93 -60.40
C GLU A 214 -39.12 -35.65 -61.91
N LEU A 215 -38.03 -34.99 -62.35
CA LEU A 215 -37.78 -34.70 -63.76
C LEU A 215 -37.56 -35.98 -64.58
N LEU A 216 -36.80 -36.93 -64.05
CA LEU A 216 -36.56 -38.22 -64.70
C LEU A 216 -37.84 -39.05 -64.79
N GLU A 217 -38.68 -39.03 -63.76
CA GLU A 217 -39.99 -39.69 -63.77
C GLU A 217 -40.92 -39.06 -64.81
N ALA A 218 -40.97 -37.73 -64.88
CA ALA A 218 -41.72 -37.01 -65.91
C ALA A 218 -41.23 -37.34 -67.33
N LEU A 219 -39.90 -37.39 -67.54
CA LEU A 219 -39.31 -37.77 -68.82
C LEU A 219 -39.61 -39.24 -69.19
N ASN A 220 -39.54 -40.16 -68.22
CA ASN A 220 -39.86 -41.57 -68.46
C ASN A 220 -41.34 -41.78 -68.76
N GLY A 221 -42.23 -41.05 -68.11
CA GLY A 221 -43.67 -41.03 -68.44
C GLY A 221 -43.94 -40.55 -69.87
N LEU A 222 -43.24 -39.50 -70.32
CA LEU A 222 -43.33 -39.01 -71.70
C LEU A 222 -42.72 -39.96 -72.74
N ALA A 223 -41.71 -40.75 -72.37
CA ALA A 223 -41.09 -41.76 -73.22
C ALA A 223 -41.94 -43.04 -73.32
N GLY A 224 -42.57 -43.46 -72.22
CA GLY A 224 -43.49 -44.60 -72.18
C GLY A 224 -44.78 -44.37 -72.99
N GLY A 225 -45.32 -43.15 -72.95
CA GLY A 225 -46.49 -42.77 -73.76
C GLY A 225 -46.25 -42.81 -75.28
N ARG A 226 -44.99 -42.74 -75.73
CA ARG A 226 -44.65 -42.75 -77.17
C ARG A 226 -44.56 -44.14 -77.81
N ARG A 227 -44.57 -45.24 -77.03
CA ARG A 227 -44.57 -46.62 -77.59
C ARG A 227 -45.95 -47.22 -77.83
N VAL A 228 -47.05 -46.51 -77.51
CA VAL A 228 -48.43 -47.02 -77.64
C VAL A 228 -49.15 -46.47 -78.90
N GLN A 229 -48.46 -45.74 -79.77
CA GLN A 229 -49.04 -45.20 -81.02
C GLN A 229 -48.28 -45.61 -82.29
N GLY A 230 -47.49 -46.68 -82.27
CA GLY A 230 -46.87 -47.27 -83.46
C GLY A 230 -47.57 -48.55 -83.86
#